data_AF-A0A8W8KSE7-F1
#
_entry.id   AF-A0A8W8KSE7-F1
#
_cell.length_a   1.000
_cell.length_b   1.000
_cell.length_c   1.000
_cell.angle_alpha   90.00
_cell.angle_beta   90.00
_cell.angle_gamma   90.00
#
_symmetry.space_group_name_H-M   'P 1'
#
loop_
_entity.id
_entity.type
_entity.pdbx_description
1 polymer ?
#
loop_
_entity_poly.entity_id
_entity_poly.type
_entity_poly.pdbx_seq_one_letter_code
_entity_poly.pdbx_strand_id
1 'polypeptide(L)' 'SAFSTQLMVAGSVRASNFVPYPGGADSSSAMVIISVNKEDHVWIQLYGSSEHVYGGSNSIGNYYQSTFSGILLQTS' A
#
# COMPACT_ATOMS: atom_id res chain seq x y z
N SER A 1 -6.51 12.77 10.24
CA SER A 1 -5.89 11.66 11.02
C SER A 1 -4.61 11.22 10.31
N ALA A 2 -3.61 10.67 11.00
CA ALA A 2 -2.44 10.03 10.36
C ALA A 2 -2.79 8.62 9.88
N PHE A 3 -2.08 8.08 8.89
CA PHE A 3 -2.27 6.69 8.44
C PHE A 3 -0.96 6.01 8.03
N SER A 4 -0.95 4.69 7.97
CA SER A 4 0.11 3.90 7.34
C SER A 4 -0.45 3.03 6.24
N THR A 5 0.20 3.02 5.08
CA THR A 5 0.04 1.95 4.08
C THR A 5 0.91 0.79 4.52
N GLN A 6 0.37 -0.43 4.57
CA GLN A 6 1.08 -1.63 4.97
C GLN A 6 0.98 -2.68 3.85
N LEU A 7 2.11 -3.27 3.47
CA LEU A 7 2.13 -4.51 2.68
C LEU A 7 2.03 -5.69 3.64
N MET A 8 0.95 -6.43 3.52
CA MET A 8 0.63 -7.60 4.32
C MET A 8 1.01 -8.87 3.56
N VAL A 9 1.63 -9.82 4.26
CA VAL A 9 1.94 -11.17 3.74
C VAL A 9 1.57 -12.18 4.79
N ALA A 10 0.63 -13.08 4.48
CA ALA A 10 0.13 -14.10 5.40
C ALA A 10 -0.28 -13.53 6.78
N GLY A 11 -0.87 -12.33 6.80
CA GLY A 11 -1.35 -11.66 8.01
C GLY A 11 -0.30 -10.83 8.76
N SER A 12 0.95 -10.82 8.31
CA SER A 12 2.03 -10.03 8.92
C SER A 12 2.45 -8.85 8.05
N VAL A 13 2.78 -7.72 8.67
CA VAL A 13 3.32 -6.55 7.97
C VAL A 13 4.75 -6.83 7.52
N ARG A 14 5.05 -6.64 6.23
CA ARG A 14 6.40 -6.79 5.66
C ARG A 14 7.03 -5.48 5.22
N ALA A 15 6.21 -4.50 4.86
CA ALA A 15 6.66 -3.15 4.59
C ALA A 15 5.55 -2.17 4.98
N SER A 16 5.93 -0.96 5.36
CA SER A 16 4.95 0.08 5.66
C SER A 16 5.53 1.46 5.44
N ASN A 17 4.66 2.42 5.15
CA ASN A 17 5.02 3.83 5.08
C ASN A 17 4.01 4.65 5.87
N PHE A 18 4.50 5.43 6.84
CA PHE A 18 3.68 6.26 7.74
C PHE A 18 3.54 7.68 7.19
N VAL A 19 2.31 8.18 7.18
CA VAL A 19 1.95 9.53 6.72
C VAL A 19 1.33 10.29 7.89
N PRO A 20 2.10 11.17 8.58
CA PRO A 20 1.64 11.85 9.79
C PRO A 20 0.57 12.91 9.54
N TYR A 21 0.62 13.58 8.39
CA TYR A 21 -0.27 14.70 8.03
C TYR A 21 -0.77 14.52 6.59
N PRO A 22 -1.73 13.61 6.34
CA PRO A 22 -2.22 13.40 4.99
C PRO A 22 -2.96 14.65 4.50
N GLY A 23 -2.44 15.25 3.43
CA GLY A 23 -3.05 16.39 2.77
C GLY A 23 -2.56 16.51 1.33
N GLY A 24 -3.47 16.43 0.36
CA GLY A 24 -3.14 16.66 -1.06
C GLY A 24 -2.64 15.44 -1.84
N ALA A 25 -1.79 15.71 -2.84
CA ALA A 25 -1.26 14.79 -3.86
C ALA A 25 -0.21 13.78 -3.36
N ASP A 26 -0.04 13.66 -2.05
CA ASP A 26 1.03 12.86 -1.46
C ASP A 26 0.80 11.37 -1.71
N SER A 27 1.86 10.69 -2.14
CA SER A 27 1.87 9.25 -2.34
C SER A 27 2.56 8.56 -1.18
N SER A 28 1.92 7.52 -0.64
CA SER A 28 2.53 6.63 0.34
C SER A 28 3.09 5.40 -0.38
N SER A 29 4.42 5.31 -0.46
CA SER A 29 5.11 4.28 -1.24
C SER A 29 5.96 3.39 -0.35
N ALA A 30 5.91 2.07 -0.59
CA ALA A 30 6.74 1.07 0.06
C ALA A 30 7.07 -0.05 -0.94
N MET A 31 8.24 -0.66 -0.78
CA MET A 31 8.70 -1.79 -1.60
C MET A 31 9.47 -2.77 -0.70
N VAL A 32 9.37 -4.06 -0.99
CA VAL A 32 10.13 -5.12 -0.31
C VAL A 32 10.31 -6.31 -1.24
N ILE A 33 11.42 -7.03 -1.07
CA ILE A 33 11.65 -8.36 -1.66
C ILE A 33 11.35 -9.39 -0.57
N ILE A 34 10.45 -10.32 -0.87
CA ILE A 34 9.97 -11.34 0.07
C ILE A 34 10.02 -12.73 -0.57
N SER A 35 10.25 -13.75 0.24
CA SER A 35 9.90 -15.13 -0.11
C SER A 35 8.42 -15.34 0.24
N VAL A 36 7.70 -16.04 -0.64
CA VAL A 36 6.29 -16.41 -0.45
C VAL A 36 6.11 -17.90 -0.69
N ASN A 37 5.21 -18.52 0.08
CA ASN A 37 4.77 -19.89 -0.13
C ASN A 37 3.52 -19.91 -1.03
N LYS A 38 3.19 -21.09 -1.56
CA LYS A 38 2.08 -21.30 -2.51
C LYS A 38 0.74 -20.70 -2.05
N GLU A 39 0.47 -20.72 -0.76
CA GLU A 39 -0.82 -20.29 -0.18
C GLU A 39 -0.71 -18.94 0.58
N ASP A 40 0.43 -18.26 0.48
CA ASP A 40 0.58 -16.95 1.11
C ASP A 40 -0.22 -15.91 0.35
N HIS A 41 -1.08 -15.18 1.07
CA HIS A 41 -1.81 -14.06 0.52
C HIS A 41 -1.04 -12.75 0.72
N VAL A 42 -1.04 -11.91 -0.31
CA VAL A 42 -0.42 -10.58 -0.29
C VAL A 42 -1.48 -9.52 -0.57
N TRP A 43 -1.58 -8.53 0.30
CA TRP A 43 -2.53 -7.42 0.13
C TRP A 43 -2.01 -6.12 0.73
N ILE A 44 -2.66 -5.01 0.39
CA ILE A 44 -2.43 -3.71 0.99
C ILE A 44 -3.47 -3.48 2.08
N GLN A 45 -3.03 -2.99 3.23
CA GLN A 45 -3.88 -2.56 4.34
C GLN A 45 -3.58 -1.10 4.68
N LEU A 46 -4.63 -0.34 4.98
CA LEU A 46 -4.51 0.97 5.62
C LEU A 46 -4.69 0.79 7.13
N TYR A 47 -3.77 1.35 7.92
CA TYR A 47 -3.82 1.29 9.38
C TYR A 47 -3.81 2.69 10.00
N GLY A 48 -4.57 2.88 11.07
CA GLY A 48 -4.54 4.10 11.90
C GLY A 48 -5.50 5.23 11.50
N SER A 49 -6.17 5.14 10.34
CA SER A 49 -7.18 6.12 9.92
C SER A 49 -8.53 5.46 9.66
N SER A 50 -9.61 6.13 10.07
CA SER A 50 -11.00 5.82 9.69
C SER A 50 -11.39 6.42 8.33
N GLU A 51 -10.57 7.33 7.81
CA GLU A 51 -10.77 7.93 6.50
C GLU A 51 -10.40 6.93 5.41
N HIS A 52 -11.33 6.72 4.47
CA HIS A 52 -11.02 5.99 3.26
C HIS A 52 -10.03 6.83 2.44
N VAL A 53 -8.81 6.32 2.26
CA VAL A 53 -7.87 6.88 1.29
C VAL A 53 -8.32 6.41 -0.09
N TYR A 54 -9.22 7.17 -0.71
CA TYR A 54 -9.58 6.95 -2.09
C TYR A 54 -8.43 7.39 -2.99
N GLY A 55 -8.05 6.57 -3.97
CA GLY A 55 -7.44 7.08 -5.20
C GLY A 55 -8.48 8.00 -5.85
N GLY A 56 -8.37 9.30 -5.59
CA GLY A 56 -9.50 10.21 -5.76
C GLY A 56 -9.87 10.40 -7.23
N SER A 57 -11.17 10.39 -7.53
CA SER A 57 -11.72 11.21 -8.61
C SER A 57 -11.71 12.66 -8.13
N ASN A 58 -10.69 13.42 -8.55
CA ASN A 58 -10.55 14.84 -8.22
C ASN A 58 -11.10 15.70 -9.39
N SER A 59 -11.57 16.90 -9.08
CA SER A 59 -11.85 18.00 -10.02
C SER A 59 -10.71 18.31 -11.01
N ILE A 60 -9.49 17.82 -10.72
CA ILE A 60 -8.29 17.88 -11.57
C ILE A 60 -8.11 16.59 -12.39
N GLY A 61 -9.18 15.84 -12.76
CA GLY A 61 -9.08 14.64 -13.60
C GLY A 61 -8.47 13.38 -12.95
N ASN A 62 -8.20 12.34 -13.76
CA ASN A 62 -7.69 11.01 -13.37
C ASN A 62 -6.21 10.97 -12.88
N TYR A 63 -5.68 12.04 -12.28
CA TYR A 63 -4.24 12.21 -12.07
C TYR A 63 -3.68 11.57 -10.78
N TYR A 64 -4.54 11.13 -9.85
CA TYR A 64 -4.10 10.55 -8.57
C TYR A 64 -4.51 9.08 -8.47
N GLN A 65 -3.66 8.19 -8.99
CA GLN A 65 -3.90 6.75 -9.02
C GLN A 65 -3.02 6.03 -7.99
N SER A 66 -3.61 5.10 -7.24
CA SER A 66 -2.87 4.16 -6.42
C SER A 66 -2.41 2.97 -7.27
N THR A 67 -1.16 2.55 -7.10
CA THR A 67 -0.58 1.41 -7.83
C THR A 67 -0.13 0.33 -6.86
N PHE A 68 -0.30 -0.92 -7.26
CA PHE A 68 0.24 -2.08 -6.57
C PHE A 68 0.69 -3.10 -7.62
N SER A 69 1.97 -3.47 -7.57
CA SER A 69 2.58 -4.40 -8.52
C SER A 69 3.51 -5.37 -7.81
N GLY A 70 3.70 -6.54 -8.42
CA GLY A 70 4.61 -7.59 -7.95
C GLY A 70 5.09 -8.44 -9.11
N ILE A 71 6.28 -9.01 -8.97
CA ILE A 71 6.89 -9.89 -9.97
C ILE A 71 7.64 -11.02 -9.27
N LEU A 72 7.53 -12.24 -9.80
CA LEU A 72 8.29 -13.38 -9.35
C LEU A 72 9.74 -13.25 -9.85
N LEU A 73 10.70 -13.13 -8.93
CA LEU A 73 12.12 -12.97 -9.27
C LEU A 73 12.82 -14.32 -9.50
N GLN A 74 12.52 -15.32 -8.68
CA GLN A 74 13.08 -16.67 -8.80
C GLN A 74 12.19 -17.71 -8.10
N THR A 75 12.26 -18.95 -8.57
CA THR A 75 11.66 -20.13 -7.91
C THR A 75 12.77 -21.00 -7.33
N SER A 76 12.54 -21.53 -6.14
CA SER A 76 13.34 -22.59 -5.53
C SER A 76 12.73 -23.96 -5.78
#